data_AF-A0A7J7Y2A3-F1
#
_entry.id   AF-A0A7J7Y2A3-F1
#
_cell.length_a   1.000
_cell.length_b   1.000
_cell.length_c   1.000
_cell.angle_alpha   90.00
_cell.angle_beta   90.00
_cell.angle_gamma   90.00
#
_symmetry.space_group_name_H-M   'P 1'
#
loop_
_entity.id
_entity.type
_entity.pdbx_description
1 polymer ?
#
loop_
_entity_poly.entity_id
_entity_poly.type
_entity_poly.pdbx_seq_one_letter_code
_entity_poly.pdbx_strand_id
1 'polypeptide(L)'
;MTSPVYGTDMMVGIGTSDVDLDKYHHTFCSLLGRDEDSWGLSYTGLLHHKGDKTTFSSRFGQGSIIGVHLDTWHGTLTFFKNRKCIGVAATKLQNRKFYPMVCSTAAKSSMKVIRSCASATSLQYLCCHRLRQLRPNSGDTLEGLPLPPGLKQVLQNKLGWVLSMSCGHHKSPTPSPKATVSPSSPETRRCQRKRCRRT
;
A
#
# COMPACT_ATOMS: atom_id res chain seq x y z
N MET A 1 -10.74 4.73 4.34
CA MET A 1 -11.69 3.95 5.16
C MET A 1 -12.85 4.84 5.56
N THR A 2 -14.08 4.35 5.47
CA THR A 2 -15.30 5.13 5.75
C THR A 2 -15.87 4.84 7.14
N SER A 3 -15.51 3.72 7.76
CA SER A 3 -15.84 3.36 9.15
C SER A 3 -14.61 3.41 10.07
N PRO A 4 -14.82 3.40 11.41
CA PRO A 4 -13.75 3.08 12.36
C PRO A 4 -13.05 1.77 12.01
N VAL A 5 -11.76 1.70 12.32
CA VAL A 5 -10.89 0.55 12.03
C VAL A 5 -10.48 -0.11 13.33
N TYR A 6 -10.73 -1.41 13.43
CA TYR A 6 -10.50 -2.23 14.62
C TYR A 6 -10.34 -3.70 14.21
N GLY A 7 -10.28 -4.62 15.17
CA GLY A 7 -10.13 -6.05 14.90
C GLY A 7 -8.69 -6.47 14.63
N THR A 8 -8.50 -7.67 14.09
CA THR A 8 -7.17 -8.24 13.86
C THR A 8 -6.43 -7.47 12.78
N ASP A 9 -7.08 -7.26 11.63
CA ASP A 9 -6.51 -6.49 10.53
C ASP A 9 -7.54 -5.97 9.53
N MET A 10 -7.15 -4.86 8.89
CA MET A 10 -7.72 -4.30 7.67
C MET A 10 -6.53 -3.94 6.77
N MET A 11 -6.46 -4.53 5.59
CA MET A 11 -5.31 -4.40 4.70
C MET A 11 -5.71 -3.96 3.31
N VAL A 12 -4.77 -3.28 2.65
CA VAL A 12 -4.86 -2.84 1.25
C VAL A 12 -3.59 -3.28 0.54
N GLY A 13 -3.70 -3.77 -0.68
CA GLY A 13 -2.51 -4.26 -1.37
C GLY A 13 -2.79 -4.84 -2.74
N ILE A 14 -1.94 -5.76 -3.16
CA ILE A 14 -2.04 -6.48 -4.42
C ILE A 14 -1.77 -7.97 -4.21
N GLY A 15 -2.24 -8.80 -5.12
CA GLY A 15 -1.81 -10.20 -5.21
C GLY A 15 -2.03 -10.80 -6.59
N THR A 16 -1.48 -11.98 -6.83
CA THR A 16 -1.69 -12.74 -8.08
C THR A 16 -2.97 -13.57 -8.01
N SER A 17 -3.26 -14.33 -9.06
CA SER A 17 -4.35 -15.32 -9.07
C SER A 17 -4.10 -16.51 -8.13
N ASP A 18 -2.88 -16.66 -7.63
CA ASP A 18 -2.44 -17.83 -6.87
C ASP A 18 -2.70 -17.68 -5.36
N VAL A 19 -3.12 -16.48 -4.93
CA VAL A 19 -3.51 -16.22 -3.54
C VAL A 19 -4.76 -17.03 -3.20
N ASP A 20 -4.62 -17.94 -2.23
CA ASP A 20 -5.73 -18.74 -1.71
C ASP A 20 -6.58 -17.92 -0.73
N LEU A 21 -7.72 -17.44 -1.22
CA LEU A 21 -8.66 -16.62 -0.44
C LEU A 21 -9.48 -17.45 0.57
N ASP A 22 -9.62 -18.76 0.36
CA ASP A 22 -10.48 -19.63 1.16
C ASP A 22 -9.73 -20.29 2.33
N LYS A 23 -8.41 -20.42 2.23
CA LYS A 23 -7.53 -21.00 3.25
C LYS A 23 -7.79 -20.52 4.68
N TYR A 24 -8.20 -19.26 4.83
CA TYR A 24 -8.38 -18.61 6.13
C TYR A 24 -9.82 -18.15 6.38
N HIS A 25 -10.80 -18.71 5.66
CA HIS A 25 -12.21 -18.33 5.77
C HIS A 25 -12.75 -18.34 7.22
N HIS A 26 -12.24 -19.23 8.08
CA HIS A 26 -12.65 -19.33 9.49
C HIS A 26 -11.60 -18.82 10.50
N THR A 27 -10.58 -18.09 10.05
CA THR A 27 -9.48 -17.62 10.89
C THR A 27 -9.27 -16.12 10.75
N PHE A 28 -9.38 -15.38 11.86
CA PHE A 28 -9.02 -13.96 11.89
C PHE A 28 -7.50 -13.79 11.76
N CYS A 29 -7.04 -13.36 10.59
CA CYS A 29 -5.62 -13.13 10.33
C CYS A 29 -5.38 -11.96 9.36
N SER A 30 -4.13 -11.49 9.32
CA SER A 30 -3.62 -10.65 8.25
C SER A 30 -3.40 -11.50 7.01
N LEU A 31 -4.37 -11.49 6.08
CA LEU A 31 -4.38 -12.39 4.92
C LEU A 31 -3.34 -11.99 3.87
N LEU A 32 -3.33 -10.71 3.48
CA LEU A 32 -2.41 -10.22 2.45
C LEU A 32 -0.97 -10.21 2.97
N GLY A 33 -0.04 -10.70 2.16
CA GLY A 33 1.38 -10.81 2.48
C GLY A 33 1.74 -11.98 3.39
N ARG A 34 0.80 -12.89 3.66
CA ARG A 34 1.09 -14.12 4.42
C ARG A 34 1.83 -15.15 3.57
N ASP A 35 1.59 -15.14 2.27
CA ASP A 35 2.29 -15.92 1.25
C ASP A 35 3.20 -15.02 0.39
N GLU A 36 3.79 -15.61 -0.65
CA GLU A 36 4.62 -14.89 -1.61
C GLU A 36 3.85 -14.27 -2.77
N ASP A 37 2.57 -14.57 -2.89
CA ASP A 37 1.73 -14.18 -4.01
C ASP A 37 0.96 -12.88 -3.73
N SER A 38 1.06 -12.36 -2.51
CA SER A 38 0.43 -11.12 -2.09
C SER A 38 1.37 -10.16 -1.34
N TRP A 39 1.03 -8.88 -1.39
CA TRP A 39 1.65 -7.79 -0.64
C TRP A 39 0.53 -7.00 0.04
N GLY A 40 0.60 -6.81 1.35
CA GLY A 40 -0.45 -6.17 2.12
C GLY A 40 0.07 -5.08 3.04
N LEU A 41 -0.50 -3.88 2.97
CA LEU A 41 -0.29 -2.83 3.95
C LEU A 41 -1.42 -2.87 4.99
N SER A 42 -1.10 -3.25 6.22
CA SER A 42 -2.00 -3.28 7.36
C SER A 42 -2.32 -1.87 7.86
N TYR A 43 -3.54 -1.67 8.37
CA TYR A 43 -3.94 -0.45 9.09
C TYR A 43 -3.06 -0.11 10.29
N THR A 44 -2.36 -1.11 10.83
CA THR A 44 -1.38 -0.94 11.90
C THR A 44 -0.09 -0.25 11.41
N GLY A 45 0.09 -0.09 10.10
CA GLY A 45 1.26 0.52 9.49
C GLY A 45 2.36 -0.47 9.08
N LEU A 46 2.11 -1.77 9.26
CA LEU A 46 3.01 -2.84 8.84
C LEU A 46 2.76 -3.24 7.38
N LEU A 47 3.85 -3.38 6.62
CA LEU A 47 3.85 -4.02 5.31
C LEU A 47 4.15 -5.51 5.49
N HIS A 48 3.30 -6.35 4.92
CA HIS A 48 3.41 -7.81 4.97
C HIS A 48 3.73 -8.36 3.57
N HIS A 49 4.65 -9.32 3.51
CA HIS A 49 4.95 -10.13 2.33
C HIS A 49 5.76 -11.36 2.76
N LYS A 50 5.49 -12.55 2.20
CA LYS A 50 6.20 -13.80 2.54
C LYS A 50 6.17 -14.15 4.04
N GLY A 51 5.13 -13.70 4.75
CA GLY A 51 5.03 -13.84 6.20
C GLY A 51 5.86 -12.83 7.00
N ASP A 52 6.79 -12.11 6.36
CA ASP A 52 7.57 -11.04 6.99
C ASP A 52 6.70 -9.80 7.22
N LYS A 53 7.00 -9.09 8.32
CA LYS A 53 6.30 -7.85 8.70
C LYS A 53 7.31 -6.75 8.93
N THR A 54 7.20 -5.66 8.17
CA THR A 54 8.12 -4.51 8.28
C THR A 54 7.35 -3.23 8.56
N THR A 55 7.87 -2.37 9.42
CA THR A 55 7.28 -1.05 9.67
C THR A 55 7.44 -0.20 8.42
N PHE A 56 6.32 0.25 7.87
CA PHE A 56 6.30 0.96 6.59
C PHE A 56 5.55 2.30 6.64
N SER A 57 4.54 2.40 7.50
CA SER A 57 3.71 3.59 7.67
C SER A 57 3.33 3.79 9.14
N SER A 58 2.90 4.99 9.49
CA SER A 58 2.08 5.18 10.68
C SER A 58 0.68 4.57 10.50
N ARG A 59 0.02 4.20 11.61
CA ARG A 59 -1.35 3.65 11.61
C ARG A 59 -2.32 4.53 10.82
N PHE A 60 -3.27 3.91 10.13
CA PHE A 60 -4.35 4.61 9.43
C PHE A 60 -5.72 4.06 9.82
N GLY A 61 -6.75 4.88 9.62
CA GLY A 61 -8.08 4.62 10.15
C GLY A 61 -9.19 5.27 9.33
N GLN A 62 -10.31 5.55 9.98
CA GLN A 62 -11.42 6.29 9.38
C GLN A 62 -10.94 7.62 8.81
N GLY A 63 -11.45 8.00 7.64
CA GLY A 63 -11.05 9.22 6.92
C GLY A 63 -9.71 9.11 6.19
N SER A 64 -8.87 8.12 6.51
CA SER A 64 -7.60 7.93 5.80
C SER A 64 -7.83 7.45 4.37
N ILE A 65 -7.05 8.00 3.43
CA ILE A 65 -7.02 7.59 2.02
C ILE A 65 -5.71 6.83 1.79
N ILE A 66 -5.81 5.57 1.36
CA ILE A 66 -4.65 4.77 0.96
C ILE A 66 -4.65 4.66 -0.57
N GLY A 67 -3.55 5.07 -1.19
CA GLY A 67 -3.30 4.90 -2.60
C GLY A 67 -2.32 3.75 -2.83
N VAL A 68 -2.57 2.98 -3.88
CA VAL A 68 -1.71 1.87 -4.33
C VAL A 68 -1.34 2.15 -5.77
N HIS A 69 -0.05 2.27 -6.06
CA HIS A 69 0.47 2.44 -7.41
C HIS A 69 1.35 1.26 -7.76
N LEU A 70 0.93 0.50 -8.76
CA LEU A 70 1.69 -0.60 -9.33
C LEU A 70 2.21 -0.16 -10.69
N ASP A 71 3.53 -0.04 -10.81
CA ASP A 71 4.23 0.14 -12.07
C ASP A 71 4.75 -1.23 -12.51
N THR A 72 4.07 -1.86 -13.48
CA THR A 72 4.47 -3.17 -13.99
C THR A 72 5.65 -3.11 -14.96
N TRP A 73 5.98 -1.93 -15.49
CA TRP A 73 7.12 -1.75 -16.39
C TRP A 73 8.43 -1.70 -15.61
N HIS A 74 8.50 -0.85 -14.58
CA HIS A 74 9.64 -0.80 -13.65
C HIS A 74 9.54 -1.86 -12.53
N GLY A 75 8.41 -2.56 -12.44
CA GLY A 75 8.15 -3.61 -11.46
C GLY A 75 8.15 -3.09 -10.01
N THR A 76 7.55 -1.93 -9.75
CA THR A 76 7.51 -1.31 -8.43
C THR A 76 6.10 -1.20 -7.87
N LEU A 77 5.96 -1.46 -6.56
CA LEU A 77 4.75 -1.22 -5.79
C LEU A 77 5.00 -0.07 -4.82
N THR A 78 4.21 0.98 -4.92
CA THR A 78 4.34 2.19 -4.10
C THR A 78 3.03 2.48 -3.40
N PHE A 79 3.09 2.80 -2.11
CA PHE A 79 1.91 3.21 -1.35
C PHE A 79 1.90 4.72 -1.09
N PHE A 80 0.68 5.24 -0.93
CA PHE A 80 0.40 6.62 -0.60
C PHE A 80 -0.56 6.66 0.59
N LYS A 81 -0.34 7.58 1.52
CA LYS A 81 -1.26 7.87 2.63
C LYS A 81 -1.68 9.33 2.55
N ASN A 82 -2.99 9.56 2.50
CA ASN A 82 -3.58 10.89 2.36
C ASN A 82 -2.95 11.68 1.21
N ARG A 83 -2.85 11.02 0.04
CA ARG A 83 -2.26 11.55 -1.21
C ARG A 83 -0.75 11.85 -1.16
N LYS A 84 -0.05 11.56 -0.06
CA LYS A 84 1.40 11.68 0.07
C LYS A 84 2.06 10.32 -0.13
N CYS A 85 3.12 10.25 -0.94
CA CYS A 85 3.91 9.02 -1.08
C CYS A 85 4.56 8.67 0.25
N ILE A 86 4.45 7.40 0.65
CA ILE A 86 5.05 6.87 1.88
C ILE A 86 6.21 5.92 1.61
N GLY A 87 6.37 5.45 0.37
CA GLY A 87 7.56 4.71 -0.06
C GLY A 87 7.26 3.62 -1.09
N VAL A 88 8.34 3.00 -1.58
CA VAL A 88 8.32 1.79 -2.41
C VAL A 88 8.29 0.57 -1.48
N ALA A 89 7.21 -0.20 -1.55
CA ALA A 89 6.98 -1.40 -0.73
C ALA A 89 7.59 -2.66 -1.34
N ALA A 90 7.63 -2.77 -2.67
CA ALA A 90 8.23 -3.89 -3.36
C ALA A 90 8.80 -3.49 -4.71
N THR A 91 9.79 -4.26 -5.16
CA THR A 91 10.43 -4.15 -6.47
C THR A 91 10.44 -5.53 -7.13
N LYS A 92 10.88 -5.60 -8.39
CA LYS A 92 10.97 -6.85 -9.16
C LYS A 92 9.61 -7.52 -9.42
N LEU A 93 8.58 -6.71 -9.65
CA LEU A 93 7.21 -7.16 -9.94
C LEU A 93 6.88 -7.22 -11.44
N GLN A 94 7.89 -7.28 -12.32
CA GLN A 94 7.67 -7.39 -13.77
C GLN A 94 7.07 -8.75 -14.14
N ASN A 95 6.44 -8.81 -15.32
CA ASN A 95 5.98 -10.05 -15.97
C ASN A 95 5.02 -10.90 -15.15
N ARG A 96 4.31 -10.29 -14.19
CA ARG A 96 3.28 -10.94 -13.38
C ARG A 96 1.97 -10.17 -13.49
N LYS A 97 0.86 -10.90 -13.40
CA LYS A 97 -0.46 -10.31 -13.37
C LYS A 97 -0.90 -10.13 -11.93
N PHE A 98 -1.22 -8.89 -11.57
CA PHE A 98 -1.66 -8.54 -10.23
C PHE A 98 -3.08 -8.00 -10.24
N TYR A 99 -3.73 -8.20 -9.12
CA TYR A 99 -5.08 -7.75 -8.84
C TYR A 99 -5.03 -6.86 -7.59
N PRO A 100 -5.74 -5.72 -7.57
CA PRO A 100 -5.90 -4.94 -6.35
C PRO A 100 -6.67 -5.78 -5.34
N MET A 101 -6.17 -5.85 -4.12
CA MET A 101 -6.76 -6.66 -3.05
C MET A 101 -6.98 -5.84 -1.79
N VAL A 102 -8.07 -6.17 -1.09
CA VAL A 102 -8.38 -5.66 0.25
C VAL A 102 -8.85 -6.83 1.10
N CYS A 103 -8.48 -6.84 2.38
CA CYS A 103 -9.02 -7.80 3.33
C CYS A 103 -9.41 -7.09 4.63
N SER A 104 -10.45 -7.60 5.29
CA SER A 104 -10.92 -7.08 6.56
C SER A 104 -11.41 -8.22 7.44
N THR A 105 -10.94 -8.22 8.69
CA THR A 105 -11.49 -9.06 9.77
C THR A 105 -12.38 -8.25 10.70
N ALA A 106 -12.52 -6.95 10.44
CA ALA A 106 -13.27 -6.02 11.27
C ALA A 106 -14.76 -6.11 10.93
N ALA A 107 -15.59 -6.40 11.93
CA ALA A 107 -17.04 -6.39 11.75
C ALA A 107 -17.53 -5.00 11.30
N LYS A 108 -18.61 -4.93 10.52
CA LYS A 108 -19.19 -3.66 10.06
C LYS A 108 -18.18 -2.68 9.43
N SER A 109 -17.08 -3.19 8.88
CA SER A 109 -16.07 -2.35 8.24
C SER A 109 -16.56 -1.87 6.88
N SER A 110 -16.26 -0.62 6.55
CA SER A 110 -16.58 -0.04 5.24
C SER A 110 -15.33 0.58 4.61
N MET A 111 -15.11 0.24 3.35
CA MET A 111 -14.08 0.79 2.49
C MET A 111 -14.73 1.28 1.19
N LYS A 112 -14.23 2.40 0.65
CA LYS A 112 -14.71 2.96 -0.62
C LYS A 112 -13.54 3.17 -1.56
N VAL A 113 -13.65 2.63 -2.77
CA VAL A 113 -12.75 2.97 -3.87
C VAL A 113 -13.15 4.35 -4.39
N ILE A 114 -12.24 5.31 -4.28
CA ILE A 114 -12.48 6.71 -4.72
C ILE A 114 -12.01 6.97 -6.15
N ARG A 115 -11.01 6.22 -6.61
CA ARG A 115 -10.42 6.33 -7.94
C ARG A 115 -9.73 5.00 -8.28
N SER A 116 -9.96 4.51 -9.49
CA SER A 116 -9.19 3.44 -10.12
C SER A 116 -8.89 3.88 -11.54
N CYS A 117 -7.62 3.86 -11.93
CA CYS A 117 -7.20 4.20 -13.27
C CYS A 117 -5.93 3.44 -13.62
N ALA A 118 -5.78 3.14 -14.90
CA ALA A 118 -4.57 2.57 -15.46
C ALA A 118 -4.20 3.38 -16.71
N SER A 119 -2.91 3.40 -17.03
CA SER A 119 -2.42 3.99 -18.27
C SER A 119 -1.30 3.11 -18.80
N ALA A 120 -1.33 2.81 -20.09
CA ALA A 120 -0.20 2.18 -20.74
C ALA A 120 0.98 3.15 -20.81
N THR A 121 2.19 2.61 -20.82
CA THR A 121 3.40 3.41 -21.04
C THR A 121 3.32 4.12 -22.38
N SER A 122 3.48 5.43 -22.38
CA SER A 122 3.48 6.29 -23.57
C SER A 122 4.45 7.45 -23.38
N LEU A 123 4.89 8.08 -24.47
CA LEU A 123 5.75 9.26 -24.37
C LEU A 123 5.11 10.38 -23.52
N GLN A 124 3.80 10.59 -23.66
CA GLN A 124 3.06 11.56 -22.84
C GLN A 124 3.16 11.24 -21.35
N TYR A 125 2.96 9.96 -20.98
CA TYR A 125 3.14 9.50 -19.61
C TYR A 125 4.56 9.78 -19.10
N LEU A 126 5.59 9.42 -19.87
CA LEU A 126 6.99 9.60 -19.50
C LEU A 126 7.35 11.08 -19.31
N CYS A 127 6.88 11.94 -20.21
CA CYS A 127 7.05 13.38 -20.09
C CYS A 127 6.37 13.93 -18.83
N CYS A 128 5.10 13.56 -18.56
CA CYS A 128 4.40 13.99 -17.35
C CYS A 128 5.10 13.50 -16.08
N HIS A 129 5.55 12.25 -16.05
CA HIS A 129 6.30 11.70 -14.93
C HIS A 129 7.61 12.47 -14.71
N ARG A 130 8.37 12.73 -15.79
CA ARG A 130 9.63 13.47 -15.71
C ARG A 130 9.41 14.92 -15.27
N LEU A 131 8.39 15.59 -15.79
CA LEU A 131 8.02 16.95 -15.36
C LEU A 131 7.74 17.01 -13.86
N ARG A 132 7.04 16.00 -13.32
CA ARG A 132 6.76 15.94 -11.90
C ARG A 132 8.02 15.76 -11.06
N GLN A 133 8.99 14.98 -11.52
CA GLN A 133 10.30 14.85 -10.86
C GLN A 133 11.10 16.16 -10.88
N LEU A 134 11.05 16.92 -11.98
CA LEU A 134 11.76 18.18 -12.11
C LEU A 134 11.13 19.31 -11.29
N ARG A 135 9.82 19.22 -11.00
CA ARG A 135 9.08 20.24 -10.24
C ARG A 135 8.32 19.60 -9.06
N PRO A 136 9.01 19.11 -8.02
CA PRO A 136 8.36 18.42 -6.91
C PRO A 136 7.59 19.36 -5.96
N ASN A 137 7.95 20.64 -5.91
CA ASN A 137 7.37 21.62 -4.99
C ASN A 137 6.19 22.42 -5.59
N SER A 138 5.91 22.28 -6.89
CA SER A 138 4.75 22.92 -7.50
C SER A 138 3.48 22.15 -7.16
N GLY A 139 2.44 22.85 -6.70
CA GLY A 139 1.12 22.27 -6.45
C GLY A 139 0.44 21.76 -7.72
N ASP A 140 0.58 22.53 -8.82
CA ASP A 140 0.27 22.06 -10.17
C ASP A 140 1.55 22.05 -11.01
N THR A 141 1.92 20.86 -11.48
CA THR A 141 3.13 20.62 -12.29
C THR A 141 3.08 21.34 -13.65
N LEU A 142 1.88 21.51 -14.21
CA LEU A 142 1.68 22.12 -15.53
C LEU A 142 1.57 23.65 -15.47
N GLU A 143 1.29 24.21 -14.29
CA GLU A 143 1.24 25.65 -14.10
C GLU A 143 2.61 26.30 -14.29
N GLY A 144 2.64 27.39 -15.04
CA GLY A 144 3.87 28.07 -15.46
C GLY A 144 4.65 27.40 -16.61
N LEU A 145 4.21 26.27 -17.15
CA LEU A 145 4.77 25.77 -18.42
C LEU A 145 4.14 26.52 -19.62
N PRO A 146 4.91 26.87 -20.65
CA PRO A 146 4.42 27.53 -21.87
C PRO A 146 3.72 26.53 -22.79
N LEU A 147 2.73 25.82 -22.27
CA LEU A 147 1.92 24.85 -23.01
C LEU A 147 0.58 25.48 -23.43
N PRO A 148 0.06 25.19 -24.64
CA PRO A 148 -1.27 25.62 -25.04
C PRO A 148 -2.34 25.16 -24.04
N PRO A 149 -3.36 25.99 -23.74
CA PRO A 149 -4.40 25.66 -22.75
C PRO A 149 -5.10 24.31 -23.02
N GLY A 150 -5.40 24.01 -24.29
CA GLY A 150 -6.01 22.73 -24.67
C GLY A 150 -5.13 21.53 -24.34
N LEU A 151 -3.81 21.64 -24.54
CA LEU A 151 -2.87 20.57 -24.18
C LEU A 151 -2.79 20.39 -22.66
N LYS A 152 -2.76 21.49 -21.88
CA LYS A 152 -2.80 21.41 -20.41
C LYS A 152 -4.04 20.64 -19.94
N GLN A 153 -5.22 20.99 -20.47
CA GLN A 153 -6.46 20.33 -20.12
C GLN A 153 -6.46 18.84 -20.48
N VAL A 154 -5.96 18.48 -21.67
CA VAL A 154 -5.83 17.07 -22.09
C VAL A 154 -4.90 16.29 -21.15
N LEU A 155 -3.73 16.86 -20.79
CA LEU A 155 -2.79 16.23 -19.88
C LEU A 155 -3.35 16.10 -18.47
N GLN A 156 -4.06 17.11 -17.95
CA GLN A 156 -4.74 17.04 -16.64
C GLN A 156 -5.80 15.94 -16.63
N ASN A 157 -6.63 15.86 -17.67
CA ASN A 157 -7.71 14.88 -17.75
C ASN A 157 -7.19 13.44 -17.85
N LYS A 158 -6.19 13.20 -18.70
CA LYS A 158 -5.67 11.85 -18.95
C LYS A 158 -4.62 11.41 -17.92
N LEU A 159 -3.74 12.31 -17.52
CA LEU A 159 -2.51 12.02 -16.76
C LEU A 159 -2.34 12.90 -15.51
N GLY A 160 -3.38 13.64 -15.10
CA GLY A 160 -3.32 14.49 -13.89
C GLY A 160 -2.93 13.74 -12.61
N TRP A 161 -3.23 12.44 -12.54
CA TRP A 161 -2.77 11.60 -11.44
C TRP A 161 -1.25 11.41 -11.42
N VAL A 162 -0.62 11.23 -12.58
CA VAL A 162 0.85 11.14 -12.73
C VAL A 162 1.49 12.45 -12.31
N LEU A 163 0.90 13.57 -12.72
CA LEU A 163 1.35 14.92 -12.36
C LEU A 163 1.17 15.25 -10.87
N SER A 164 0.45 14.41 -10.12
CA SER A 164 0.28 14.51 -8.67
C SER A 164 1.16 13.50 -7.91
N MET A 165 1.78 12.53 -8.60
CA MET A 165 2.61 11.51 -7.96
C MET A 165 3.90 12.12 -7.44
N SER A 166 4.06 12.12 -6.13
CA SER A 166 5.16 12.82 -5.48
C SER A 166 5.88 11.87 -4.55
N CYS A 167 6.78 11.07 -5.10
CA CYS A 167 7.74 10.35 -4.28
C CYS A 167 9.04 11.14 -4.30
N GLY A 168 9.35 11.81 -3.18
CA GLY A 168 10.73 12.21 -2.93
C GLY A 168 11.62 10.96 -2.94
N HIS A 169 12.94 11.13 -3.00
CA HIS A 169 13.90 10.02 -2.87
C HIS A 169 13.77 9.37 -1.48
N HIS A 170 12.72 8.59 -1.27
CA HIS A 170 12.51 7.79 -0.08
C HIS A 170 13.39 6.56 -0.25
N LYS A 171 14.52 6.54 0.48
CA LYS A 171 15.32 5.33 0.66
C LYS A 171 14.39 4.24 1.19
N SER A 172 14.42 3.07 0.57
CA SER A 172 13.78 1.86 1.09
C SER A 172 14.16 1.68 2.56
N PRO A 173 13.23 1.31 3.46
CA PRO A 173 13.58 1.01 4.83
C PRO A 173 14.60 -0.15 4.83
N THR A 174 15.76 0.09 5.43
CA THR A 174 16.77 -0.94 5.68
C THR A 174 16.15 -2.05 6.51
N PRO A 175 16.36 -3.34 6.16
CA PRO A 175 15.92 -4.42 7.01
C PRO A 175 16.61 -4.31 8.37
N SER A 176 15.83 -4.35 9.44
CA SER A 176 16.33 -4.44 10.81
C SER A 176 17.23 -5.68 10.93
N PRO A 177 18.34 -5.64 11.67
CA PRO A 177 19.16 -6.83 11.90
C PRO A 177 18.31 -7.89 12.61
N LYS A 178 18.35 -9.12 12.07
CA LYS A 178 17.75 -10.30 12.68
C LYS A 178 18.29 -10.41 14.10
N ALA A 179 17.39 -10.47 15.10
CA ALA A 179 17.78 -10.75 16.47
C ALA A 179 18.48 -12.11 16.51
N THR A 180 19.75 -12.10 16.90
CA THR A 180 20.55 -13.31 17.10
C THR A 180 19.92 -14.12 18.23
N VAL A 181 19.44 -15.32 17.91
CA VAL A 181 18.94 -16.28 18.88
C VAL A 181 20.16 -16.91 19.56
N SER A 182 20.31 -16.72 20.87
CA SER A 182 21.14 -17.57 21.72
C SER A 182 20.26 -18.46 22.61
N PRO A 183 20.67 -19.71 22.88
CA PRO A 183 19.79 -20.75 23.39
C PRO A 183 19.86 -20.87 24.92
N SER A 184 18.74 -20.69 25.60
CA SER A 184 18.52 -21.27 26.93
C SER A 184 17.04 -21.28 27.29
N SER A 185 16.42 -22.46 27.19
CA SER A 185 15.15 -22.82 27.85
C SER A 185 15.42 -23.13 29.34
N PRO A 186 14.42 -23.49 30.19
CA PRO A 186 12.97 -23.61 29.94
C PRO A 186 12.09 -22.90 30.99
N GLU A 187 10.81 -22.68 30.67
CA GLU A 187 9.67 -23.24 31.44
C GLU A 187 8.31 -22.68 31.01
N THR A 188 7.37 -23.62 30.92
CA THR A 188 5.95 -23.49 30.66
C THR A 188 5.23 -22.58 31.66
N ARG A 189 4.50 -21.56 31.18
CA ARG A 189 3.36 -21.00 31.92
C ARG A 189 2.13 -20.83 31.01
N ARG A 190 1.10 -21.61 31.36
CA ARG A 190 -0.27 -21.55 30.84
C ARG A 190 -0.84 -20.14 30.94
N CYS A 191 -1.38 -19.63 29.83
CA CYS A 191 -2.10 -18.36 29.79
C CYS A 191 -3.49 -18.53 30.44
N GLN A 192 -3.69 -18.00 31.65
CA GLN A 192 -5.00 -17.96 32.30
C GLN A 192 -5.86 -16.84 31.71
N ARG A 193 -7.02 -17.20 31.16
CA ARG A 193 -8.06 -16.26 30.70
C ARG A 193 -8.67 -15.53 31.89
N LYS A 194 -8.51 -14.20 31.96
CA LYS A 194 -9.25 -13.34 32.90
C LYS A 194 -10.70 -13.20 32.45
N ARG A 195 -11.63 -13.75 33.24
CA ARG A 195 -13.08 -13.54 33.13
C ARG A 195 -13.40 -12.16 33.74
N CYS A 196 -13.91 -11.22 32.96
CA CYS A 196 -14.47 -9.98 33.48
C CYS A 196 -15.85 -10.27 34.12
N ARG A 197 -15.98 -10.01 35.43
CA ARG A 197 -17.28 -9.91 36.11
C ARG A 197 -17.88 -8.54 35.79
N ARG A 198 -19.13 -8.50 35.34
CA ARG A 198 -19.95 -7.29 35.29
C ARG A 198 -20.46 -7.02 36.70
N THR A 199 -20.29 -5.79 37.16
CA THR A 199 -21.19 -5.13 38.12
C THR A 199 -22.10 -4.23 37.30
#